data_AF-A0A2M7ELG4-F1
#
_entry.id   AF-A0A2M7ELG4-F1
#
_cell.length_a   1.000
_cell.length_b   1.000
_cell.length_c   1.000
_cell.angle_alpha   90.00
_cell.angle_beta   90.00
_cell.angle_gamma   90.00
#
_symmetry.space_group_name_H-M   'P 1'
#
loop_
_entity.id
_entity.type
_entity.pdbx_description
1 polymer ?
#
loop_
_entity_poly.entity_id
_entity_poly.type
_entity_poly.pdbx_seq_one_letter_code
_entity_poly.pdbx_strand_id
1 'polypeptide(L)'
;TALSWAAVPVMLLASAVLMVPVATAFLGIFLEQIADAVEDRHYPALPPARAVGLIEGLIDALRMLGVVIGVNLLALVAYLVFSPIAPLLFWVINGVLLGREYAQVVALRRVDAAGAAAFRRRNRVQIFAAGVLMAVPLTIPVVNLLVPILGAATFTHLYHRLSKAHPRSG
;
A
#
# COMPACT_ATOMS: atom_id res chain seq x y z
N THR A 1 5.88 17.85 -41.86
CA THR A 1 5.65 16.39 -41.86
C THR A 1 6.60 15.64 -40.92
N ALA A 2 7.90 15.95 -40.83
CA ALA A 2 8.79 15.34 -39.82
C ALA A 2 8.38 15.62 -38.35
N LEU A 3 7.86 16.82 -38.07
CA LEU A 3 7.39 17.22 -36.73
C LEU A 3 6.15 16.41 -36.25
N SER A 4 5.27 15.97 -37.16
CA SER A 4 4.12 15.13 -36.81
C SER A 4 4.50 13.67 -36.52
N TRP A 5 5.54 13.15 -37.18
CA TRP A 5 6.08 11.82 -36.89
C TRP A 5 6.87 11.78 -35.58
N ALA A 6 7.55 12.88 -35.21
CA ALA A 6 8.20 13.03 -33.91
C ALA A 6 7.20 13.13 -32.74
N ALA A 7 6.00 13.64 -32.98
CA ALA A 7 4.94 13.71 -31.98
C ALA A 7 4.40 12.32 -31.57
N VAL A 8 4.43 11.33 -32.46
CA VAL A 8 3.91 9.97 -32.16
C VAL A 8 4.69 9.29 -31.02
N PRO A 9 6.04 9.16 -31.05
CA PRO A 9 6.80 8.59 -29.94
C PRO A 9 6.69 9.45 -28.67
N VAL A 10 6.65 10.78 -28.78
CA VAL A 10 6.47 11.67 -27.63
C VAL A 10 5.12 11.45 -26.95
N MET A 11 4.04 11.33 -27.73
CA MET A 11 2.71 11.05 -27.19
C MET A 11 2.62 9.64 -26.59
N LEU A 12 3.23 8.63 -27.21
CA LEU A 12 3.28 7.28 -26.65
C LEU A 12 4.05 7.24 -25.33
N LEU A 13 5.20 7.92 -25.26
CA LEU A 13 6.00 8.01 -24.05
C LEU A 13 5.26 8.78 -22.96
N ALA A 14 4.67 9.93 -23.30
CA ALA A 14 3.87 10.73 -22.39
C ALA A 14 2.65 9.95 -21.88
N SER A 15 1.98 9.19 -22.74
CA SER A 15 0.84 8.33 -22.36
C SER A 15 1.26 7.23 -21.38
N ALA A 16 2.36 6.53 -21.65
CA ALA A 16 2.89 5.51 -20.76
C ALA A 16 3.34 6.08 -19.40
N VAL A 17 3.99 7.25 -19.40
CA VAL A 17 4.43 7.93 -18.18
C VAL A 17 3.23 8.44 -17.38
N LEU A 18 2.22 9.04 -18.02
CA LEU A 18 1.03 9.55 -17.35
C LEU A 18 0.13 8.43 -16.82
N MET A 19 0.15 7.24 -17.42
CA MET A 19 -0.63 6.10 -16.95
C MET A 19 -0.31 5.76 -15.50
N VAL A 20 0.96 5.79 -15.09
CA VAL A 20 1.36 5.39 -13.73
C VAL A 20 0.80 6.35 -12.66
N PRO A 21 1.05 7.68 -12.68
CA PRO A 21 0.51 8.60 -11.69
C PRO A 21 -1.03 8.60 -11.65
N VAL A 22 -1.67 8.53 -12.82
CA VAL A 22 -3.13 8.50 -12.91
C VAL A 22 -3.67 7.22 -12.27
N ALA A 23 -3.12 6.06 -12.62
CA ALA A 23 -3.53 4.79 -12.04
C ALA A 23 -3.31 4.78 -10.52
N THR A 24 -2.18 5.28 -10.00
CA THR A 24 -1.92 5.32 -8.56
C THR A 24 -2.87 6.27 -7.83
N ALA A 25 -3.23 7.40 -8.44
CA ALA A 25 -4.21 8.32 -7.86
C ALA A 25 -5.61 7.68 -7.76
N PHE A 26 -6.08 7.04 -8.83
CA PHE A 26 -7.35 6.32 -8.82
C PHE A 26 -7.35 5.14 -7.84
N LEU A 27 -6.25 4.38 -7.78
CA LEU A 27 -6.09 3.29 -6.81
C LEU A 27 -6.22 3.83 -5.38
N GLY A 28 -5.55 4.93 -5.04
CA GLY A 28 -5.67 5.56 -3.73
C GLY A 28 -7.12 5.89 -3.37
N ILE A 29 -7.84 6.54 -4.30
CA ILE A 29 -9.26 6.87 -4.13
C ILE A 29 -10.13 5.61 -3.93
N PHE A 30 -9.91 4.55 -4.70
CA PHE A 30 -10.66 3.30 -4.54
C PHE A 30 -10.36 2.61 -3.20
N LEU A 31 -9.10 2.61 -2.76
CA LEU A 31 -8.73 2.05 -1.46
C LEU A 31 -9.45 2.77 -0.31
N GLU A 32 -9.56 4.10 -0.39
CA GLU A 32 -10.32 4.89 0.56
C GLU A 32 -11.80 4.50 0.56
N GLN A 33 -12.45 4.43 -0.62
CA GLN A 33 -13.85 4.03 -0.72
C GLN A 33 -14.12 2.62 -0.21
N ILE A 34 -13.21 1.67 -0.45
CA ILE A 34 -13.32 0.30 0.05
C ILE A 34 -13.20 0.30 1.58
N ALA A 35 -12.28 1.09 2.14
CA ALA A 35 -12.15 1.23 3.58
C ALA A 35 -13.41 1.86 4.19
N ASP A 36 -13.98 2.90 3.58
CA ASP A 36 -15.27 3.50 3.99
C ASP A 36 -16.38 2.43 4.00
N ALA A 37 -16.55 1.70 2.89
CA ALA A 37 -17.58 0.66 2.79
C ALA A 37 -17.41 -0.45 3.84
N VAL A 38 -16.17 -0.84 4.14
CA VAL A 38 -15.88 -1.84 5.18
C VAL A 38 -16.19 -1.28 6.57
N GLU A 39 -15.85 -0.02 6.84
CA GLU A 39 -16.10 0.66 8.12
C GLU A 39 -17.59 0.91 8.36
N ASP A 40 -18.33 1.37 7.36
CA ASP A 40 -19.78 1.55 7.43
C ASP A 40 -20.50 0.23 7.73
N ARG A 41 -20.04 -0.86 7.11
CA ARG A 41 -20.66 -2.18 7.27
C ARG A 41 -20.31 -2.86 8.60
N HIS A 42 -19.06 -2.78 9.04
CA HIS A 42 -18.55 -3.58 10.16
C HIS A 42 -18.25 -2.78 11.44
N TYR A 43 -18.15 -1.45 11.32
CA TYR A 43 -17.79 -0.55 12.42
C TYR A 43 -18.67 0.73 12.42
N PRO A 44 -20.00 0.61 12.43
CA PRO A 44 -20.93 1.73 12.22
C PRO A 44 -20.89 2.80 13.33
N ALA A 45 -20.29 2.49 14.49
CA ALA A 45 -20.18 3.41 15.62
C ALA A 45 -18.94 4.32 15.55
N LEU A 46 -18.11 4.23 14.51
CA LEU A 46 -16.92 5.06 14.38
C LEU A 46 -17.29 6.50 13.98
N PRO A 47 -16.56 7.52 14.48
CA PRO A 47 -16.67 8.87 13.95
C PRO A 47 -16.22 8.92 12.47
N PRO A 48 -16.55 9.98 11.73
CA PRO A 48 -16.06 10.17 10.36
C PRO A 48 -14.54 10.03 10.27
N ALA A 49 -14.06 9.44 9.18
CA ALA A 49 -12.63 9.31 8.92
C ALA A 49 -11.98 10.71 8.73
N ARG A 50 -10.71 10.81 9.10
CA ARG A 50 -9.92 12.03 8.90
C ARG A 50 -9.56 12.16 7.41
N ALA A 51 -9.77 13.35 6.86
CA ALA A 51 -9.24 13.70 5.54
C ALA A 51 -7.71 13.86 5.62
N VAL A 52 -6.98 13.14 4.77
CA VAL A 52 -5.53 13.27 4.66
C VAL A 52 -5.22 14.46 3.76
N GLY A 53 -4.44 15.42 4.27
CA GLY A 53 -4.06 16.60 3.50
C GLY A 53 -3.06 16.27 2.38
N LEU A 54 -3.07 17.06 1.30
CA LEU A 54 -2.23 16.82 0.11
C LEU A 54 -0.73 16.80 0.42
N ILE A 55 -0.26 17.72 1.29
CA ILE A 55 1.13 17.78 1.74
C ILE A 55 1.49 16.54 2.59
N GLU A 56 0.60 16.11 3.49
CA GLU A 56 0.80 14.92 4.33
C GLU A 56 0.90 13.66 3.45
N GLY A 57 0.01 13.52 2.47
CA GLY A 57 0.05 12.44 1.49
C GLY A 57 1.31 12.45 0.64
N LEU A 58 1.77 13.62 0.18
CA LEU A 58 3.00 13.74 -0.61
C LEU A 58 4.24 13.33 0.20
N ILE A 59 4.36 13.77 1.45
CA ILE A 59 5.45 13.38 2.34
C ILE A 59 5.43 11.86 2.57
N ASP A 60 4.25 11.28 2.76
CA ASP A 60 4.11 9.85 2.96
C ASP A 60 4.49 9.04 1.70
N ALA A 61 4.06 9.49 0.52
CA ALA A 61 4.44 8.89 -0.75
C ALA A 61 5.97 8.92 -0.96
N LEU A 62 6.64 10.03 -0.65
CA LEU A 62 8.10 10.13 -0.72
C LEU A 62 8.78 9.16 0.27
N ARG A 63 8.24 9.01 1.48
CA ARG A 63 8.74 8.02 2.45
C ARG A 63 8.51 6.59 1.99
N MET A 64 7.40 6.30 1.32
CA MET A 64 7.15 4.99 0.74
C MET A 64 8.10 4.72 -0.42
N LEU A 65 8.32 5.69 -1.30
CA LEU A 65 9.28 5.57 -2.41
C LEU A 65 10.68 5.20 -1.90
N GLY A 66 11.18 5.87 -0.86
CA GLY A 66 12.47 5.52 -0.25
C GLY A 66 12.52 4.08 0.27
N VAL A 67 11.42 3.58 0.86
CA VAL A 67 11.34 2.19 1.31
C VAL A 67 11.25 1.21 0.14
N VAL A 68 10.47 1.51 -0.88
CA VAL A 68 10.38 0.70 -2.11
C VAL A 68 11.77 0.55 -2.73
N ILE A 69 12.51 1.64 -2.87
CA ILE A 69 13.87 1.62 -3.41
C ILE A 69 14.78 0.76 -2.52
N GLY A 70 14.83 1.02 -1.21
CA GLY A 70 15.71 0.27 -0.30
C GLY A 70 15.40 -1.23 -0.26
N VAL A 71 14.12 -1.60 -0.22
CA VAL A 71 13.67 -3.00 -0.23
C VAL A 71 13.98 -3.67 -1.56
N ASN A 72 13.77 -3.00 -2.70
CA ASN A 72 14.07 -3.59 -4.00
C ASN A 72 15.58 -3.75 -4.26
N LEU A 73 16.42 -2.83 -3.76
CA LEU A 73 17.87 -3.00 -3.82
C LEU A 73 18.33 -4.22 -3.00
N LEU A 74 17.79 -4.39 -1.79
CA LEU A 74 18.06 -5.57 -0.98
C LEU A 74 17.54 -6.86 -1.66
N ALA A 75 16.34 -6.79 -2.24
CA ALA A 75 15.75 -7.89 -2.99
C ALA A 75 16.63 -8.32 -4.16
N LEU A 76 17.18 -7.38 -4.93
CA LEU A 76 18.07 -7.66 -6.05
C LEU A 76 19.27 -8.49 -5.58
N VAL A 77 19.93 -8.07 -4.50
CA VAL A 77 21.04 -8.84 -3.91
C VAL A 77 20.58 -10.21 -3.43
N ALA A 78 19.43 -10.28 -2.75
CA ALA A 78 18.90 -11.54 -2.24
C ALA A 78 18.58 -12.54 -3.36
N TYR A 79 17.97 -12.09 -4.47
CA TYR A 79 17.66 -12.96 -5.61
C TYR A 79 18.90 -13.51 -6.30
N LEU A 80 19.99 -12.75 -6.36
CA LEU A 80 21.26 -13.20 -6.93
C LEU A 80 21.92 -14.30 -6.09
N VAL A 81 21.81 -14.22 -4.76
CA VAL A 81 22.46 -15.17 -3.84
C VAL A 81 21.59 -16.40 -3.57
N PHE A 82 20.26 -16.23 -3.51
CA PHE A 82 19.32 -17.23 -3.00
C PHE A 82 18.27 -17.65 -4.04
N SER A 83 18.69 -17.88 -5.27
CA SER A 83 17.80 -18.20 -6.40
C SER A 83 16.79 -19.35 -6.15
N PRO A 84 17.15 -20.48 -5.48
CA PRO A 84 16.20 -21.58 -5.26
C PRO A 84 15.00 -21.23 -4.38
N ILE A 85 15.13 -20.22 -3.51
CA ILE A 85 14.04 -19.77 -2.61
C ILE A 85 13.36 -18.48 -3.13
N ALA A 86 13.54 -18.14 -4.40
CA ALA A 86 12.96 -16.94 -5.00
C ALA A 86 11.45 -16.78 -4.79
N PRO A 87 10.59 -17.82 -4.85
CA PRO A 87 9.16 -17.66 -4.55
C PRO A 87 8.88 -17.20 -3.12
N LEU A 88 9.63 -17.72 -2.14
CA LEU A 88 9.49 -17.30 -0.74
C LEU A 88 10.00 -15.87 -0.54
N LEU A 89 11.12 -15.52 -1.18
CA LEU A 89 11.64 -14.15 -1.18
C LEU A 89 10.63 -13.19 -1.79
N PHE A 90 9.98 -13.56 -2.90
CA PHE A 90 8.94 -12.76 -3.52
C PHE A 90 7.82 -12.42 -2.55
N TRP A 91 7.29 -13.41 -1.79
CA TRP A 91 6.26 -13.15 -0.80
C TRP A 91 6.75 -12.30 0.37
N VAL A 92 7.97 -12.52 0.85
CA VAL A 92 8.56 -11.71 1.93
C VAL A 92 8.75 -10.27 1.50
N ILE A 93 9.39 -10.04 0.36
CA ILE A 93 9.71 -8.71 -0.18
C ILE A 93 8.42 -7.93 -0.44
N ASN A 94 7.48 -8.51 -1.19
CA ASN A 94 6.20 -7.86 -1.47
C ASN A 94 5.36 -7.73 -0.20
N GLY A 95 5.43 -8.67 0.73
CA GLY A 95 4.72 -8.62 1.99
C GLY A 95 5.15 -7.46 2.88
N VAL A 96 6.46 -7.12 2.91
CA VAL A 96 6.95 -5.91 3.59
C VAL A 96 6.34 -4.66 2.96
N LEU A 97 6.32 -4.58 1.63
CA LEU A 97 5.82 -3.40 0.90
C LEU A 97 4.30 -3.23 1.07
N LEU A 98 3.53 -4.28 0.76
CA LEU A 98 2.08 -4.31 0.90
C LEU A 98 1.67 -4.03 2.34
N GLY A 99 2.27 -4.75 3.29
CA GLY A 99 1.92 -4.60 4.70
C GLY A 99 2.15 -3.17 5.19
N ARG A 100 3.30 -2.59 4.85
CA ARG A 100 3.61 -1.21 5.22
C ARG A 100 2.66 -0.21 4.58
N GLU A 101 2.34 -0.38 3.30
CA GLU A 101 1.51 0.56 2.54
C GLU A 101 0.06 0.56 3.01
N TYR A 102 -0.60 -0.60 2.98
CA TYR A 102 -2.00 -0.69 3.38
C TYR A 102 -2.20 -0.34 4.86
N ALA A 103 -1.29 -0.75 5.75
CA ALA A 103 -1.36 -0.34 7.15
C ALA A 103 -1.18 1.17 7.33
N GLN A 104 -0.38 1.82 6.48
CA GLN A 104 -0.17 3.26 6.54
C GLN A 104 -1.40 4.03 6.06
N VAL A 105 -1.94 3.66 4.88
CA VAL A 105 -3.14 4.27 4.31
C VAL A 105 -4.32 4.18 5.29
N VAL A 106 -4.57 2.99 5.84
CA VAL A 106 -5.65 2.79 6.83
C VAL A 106 -5.39 3.56 8.12
N ALA A 107 -4.16 3.57 8.63
CA ALA A 107 -3.86 4.27 9.87
C ALA A 107 -4.01 5.79 9.74
N LEU A 108 -3.56 6.39 8.62
CA LEU A 108 -3.67 7.84 8.39
C LEU A 108 -5.12 8.34 8.33
N ARG A 109 -6.08 7.47 7.99
CA ARG A 109 -7.52 7.77 8.02
C ARG A 109 -8.07 7.93 9.44
N ARG A 110 -7.37 7.40 10.44
CA ARG A 110 -7.86 7.33 11.84
C ARG A 110 -6.96 8.04 12.84
N VAL A 111 -5.69 8.24 12.51
CA VAL A 111 -4.70 8.95 13.34
C VAL A 111 -3.82 9.86 12.50
N ASP A 112 -3.12 10.78 13.16
CA ASP A 112 -2.10 11.63 12.54
C ASP A 112 -0.86 10.84 12.08
N ALA A 113 -0.01 11.44 11.24
CA ALA A 113 1.21 10.81 10.75
C ALA A 113 2.11 10.24 11.88
N ALA A 114 2.19 10.90 13.03
CA ALA A 114 2.95 10.40 14.18
C ALA A 114 2.26 9.18 14.82
N GLY A 115 0.94 9.23 15.01
CA GLY A 115 0.14 8.08 15.47
C GLY A 115 0.23 6.89 14.53
N ALA A 116 0.18 7.11 13.22
CA ALA A 116 0.30 6.06 12.21
C ALA A 116 1.70 5.42 12.26
N ALA A 117 2.75 6.22 12.41
CA ALA A 117 4.12 5.73 12.59
C ALA A 117 4.25 4.89 13.88
N ALA A 118 3.68 5.35 14.99
CA ALA A 118 3.67 4.61 16.25
C ALA A 118 2.90 3.29 16.12
N PHE A 119 1.72 3.29 15.49
CA PHE A 119 0.93 2.09 15.22
C PHE A 119 1.74 1.06 14.43
N ARG A 120 2.39 1.47 13.35
CA ARG A 120 3.22 0.57 12.53
C ARG A 120 4.40 0.02 13.30
N ARG A 121 5.07 0.83 14.12
CA ARG A 121 6.23 0.38 14.92
C ARG A 121 5.85 -0.64 15.98
N ARG A 122 4.67 -0.50 16.61
CA ARG A 122 4.19 -1.41 17.64
C ARG A 122 3.69 -2.74 17.05
N ASN A 123 3.11 -2.71 15.86
CA ASN A 123 2.44 -3.86 15.25
C ASN A 123 3.18 -4.45 14.04
N ARG A 124 4.51 -4.28 13.98
CA ARG A 124 5.33 -4.66 12.80
C ARG A 124 5.14 -6.11 12.39
N VAL A 125 5.09 -7.03 13.35
CA VAL A 125 5.00 -8.47 13.08
C VAL A 125 3.65 -8.81 12.47
N GLN A 126 2.55 -8.31 13.04
CA GLN A 126 1.20 -8.56 12.54
C GLN A 126 0.98 -7.94 11.17
N ILE A 127 1.49 -6.72 10.96
CA ILE A 127 1.45 -6.01 9.67
C ILE A 127 2.24 -6.78 8.62
N PHE A 128 3.45 -7.23 8.96
CA PHE A 128 4.28 -8.02 8.05
C PHE A 128 3.61 -9.36 7.71
N ALA A 129 3.11 -10.10 8.70
CA ALA A 129 2.44 -11.38 8.46
C ALA A 129 1.20 -11.22 7.57
N ALA A 130 0.36 -10.22 7.82
CA ALA A 130 -0.78 -9.90 6.96
C ALA A 130 -0.33 -9.51 5.54
N GLY A 131 0.75 -8.73 5.43
CA GLY A 131 1.34 -8.36 4.14
C GLY A 131 1.85 -9.56 3.35
N VAL A 132 2.56 -10.50 3.99
CA VAL A 132 3.06 -11.72 3.34
C VAL A 132 1.90 -12.60 2.87
N LEU A 133 0.86 -12.77 3.69
CA LEU A 133 -0.36 -13.48 3.27
C LEU A 133 -1.01 -12.81 2.05
N MET A 134 -1.06 -11.48 2.04
CA MET A 134 -1.56 -10.68 0.93
C MET A 134 -0.66 -10.71 -0.32
N ALA A 135 0.60 -11.08 -0.18
CA ALA A 135 1.52 -11.26 -1.31
C ALA A 135 1.28 -12.58 -2.06
N VAL A 136 0.60 -13.56 -1.45
CA VAL A 136 0.30 -14.85 -2.10
C VAL A 136 -0.64 -14.67 -3.29
N PRO A 137 -1.79 -13.96 -3.18
CA PRO A 137 -2.64 -13.64 -4.34
C PRO A 137 -1.94 -12.99 -5.53
N LEU A 138 -0.84 -12.26 -5.33
CA LEU A 138 -0.07 -11.63 -6.41
C LEU A 138 0.49 -12.66 -7.41
N THR A 139 0.71 -13.90 -6.99
CA THR A 139 1.27 -14.93 -7.87
C THR A 139 0.28 -15.48 -8.89
N ILE A 140 -1.02 -15.22 -8.69
CA ILE A 140 -2.09 -15.69 -9.57
C ILE A 140 -2.62 -14.48 -10.35
N PRO A 141 -2.38 -14.38 -11.67
CA PRO A 141 -2.67 -13.17 -12.45
C PRO A 141 -4.10 -12.63 -12.32
N VAL A 142 -5.10 -13.52 -12.29
CA VAL A 142 -6.51 -13.14 -12.17
C VAL A 142 -6.86 -12.71 -10.74
N VAL A 143 -6.29 -13.37 -9.73
CA VAL A 143 -6.59 -13.06 -8.31
C VAL A 143 -5.88 -11.78 -7.87
N ASN A 144 -4.76 -11.42 -8.50
CA ASN A 144 -4.05 -10.16 -8.27
C ASN A 144 -4.98 -8.93 -8.42
N LEU A 145 -5.98 -9.00 -9.30
CA LEU A 145 -6.97 -7.92 -9.48
C LEU A 145 -7.80 -7.64 -8.22
N LEU A 146 -7.92 -8.62 -7.32
CA LEU A 146 -8.67 -8.49 -6.06
C LEU A 146 -7.80 -7.95 -4.92
N VAL A 147 -6.48 -7.86 -5.10
CA VAL A 147 -5.55 -7.45 -4.04
C VAL A 147 -5.86 -6.06 -3.48
N PRO A 148 -6.24 -5.04 -4.27
CA PRO A 148 -6.64 -3.75 -3.71
C PRO A 148 -7.82 -3.86 -2.74
N ILE A 149 -8.81 -4.68 -3.09
CA ILE A 149 -10.03 -4.88 -2.29
C ILE A 149 -9.70 -5.65 -1.02
N LEU A 150 -9.03 -6.79 -1.17
CA LEU A 150 -8.62 -7.64 -0.06
C LEU A 150 -7.65 -6.90 0.87
N GLY A 151 -6.72 -6.12 0.32
CA GLY A 151 -5.76 -5.32 1.06
C GLY A 151 -6.43 -4.26 1.91
N ALA A 152 -7.27 -3.42 1.31
CA ALA A 152 -8.04 -2.42 2.05
C ALA A 152 -8.87 -3.06 3.17
N ALA A 153 -9.66 -4.10 2.87
CA ALA A 153 -10.50 -4.75 3.87
C ALA A 153 -9.69 -5.39 5.01
N THR A 154 -8.64 -6.16 4.66
CA THR A 154 -7.80 -6.87 5.64
C THR A 154 -7.12 -5.89 6.57
N PHE A 155 -6.52 -4.83 6.05
CA PHE A 155 -5.81 -3.85 6.86
C PHE A 155 -6.73 -2.94 7.67
N THR A 156 -7.94 -2.64 7.17
CA THR A 156 -9.00 -1.97 7.96
C THR A 156 -9.40 -2.81 9.17
N HIS A 157 -9.72 -4.08 8.97
CA HIS A 157 -10.03 -4.98 10.10
C HIS A 157 -8.85 -5.15 11.06
N LEU A 158 -7.63 -5.29 10.50
CA LEU A 158 -6.41 -5.44 11.29
C LEU A 158 -6.18 -4.20 12.16
N TYR A 159 -6.32 -3.00 11.60
CA TYR A 159 -6.16 -1.75 12.31
C TYR A 159 -7.12 -1.66 13.51
N HIS A 160 -8.42 -1.89 13.28
CA HIS A 160 -9.42 -1.81 14.33
C HIS A 160 -9.21 -2.88 15.40
N ARG A 161 -8.85 -4.10 15.02
CA ARG A 161 -8.56 -5.19 15.96
C ARG A 161 -7.36 -4.86 16.86
N LEU A 162 -6.26 -4.37 16.27
CA LEU A 162 -5.04 -4.08 17.01
C LEU A 162 -5.12 -2.80 17.84
N SER A 163 -5.89 -1.81 17.37
CA SER A 163 -6.13 -0.56 18.11
C SER A 163 -7.03 -0.77 19.33
N LYS A 164 -8.01 -1.69 19.25
CA LYS A 164 -8.80 -2.10 20.42
C LYS A 164 -7.97 -2.85 21.46
N ALA A 165 -7.03 -3.69 21.01
CA ALA A 165 -6.16 -4.46 21.90
C ALA A 165 -5.14 -3.57 22.67
N HIS A 166 -4.81 -2.40 22.13
CA HIS A 166 -3.89 -1.45 22.75
C HIS A 166 -4.51 -0.04 22.76
N PRO A 167 -5.50 0.24 23.61
CA PRO A 167 -6.06 1.56 23.75
C PRO A 167 -4.93 2.54 24.05
N ARG A 168 -4.89 3.68 23.36
CA ARG A 168 -3.93 4.74 23.69
C ARG A 168 -4.20 5.12 25.14
N SER A 169 -3.27 4.80 26.05
CA SER A 169 -3.21 5.48 27.34
C SER A 169 -3.11 6.97 27.02
N GLY A 170 -4.10 7.74 27.48
CA GLY A 170 -4.26 9.17 27.18
C GLY A 170 -3.01 9.99 27.42
#